data_AF-A0A954WNG7-F1
#
_entry.id   AF-A0A954WNG7-F1
#
_cell.length_a   1.000
_cell.length_b   1.000
_cell.length_c   1.000
_cell.angle_alpha   90.00
_cell.angle_beta   90.00
_cell.angle_gamma   90.00
#
_symmetry.space_group_name_H-M   'P 1'
#
loop_
_entity.id
_entity.type
_entity.pdbx_description
1 polymer ?
#
loop_
_entity_poly.entity_id
_entity_poly.type
_entity_poly.pdbx_seq_one_letter_code
_entity_poly.pdbx_strand_id
1 'polypeptide(L)'
;YLIEQMANFNRERIPERQKHAKGSGAFGHLEVTRDVSAYPEAAVVQPGTKTDTLIRFSTVAGERGSPDTWRDPRGFALKFYTTEGNYDMVGNNTPVFFLRDPMKFQHFIRSQKRRADNGLRDNDMQWDFWTLSPESAHQVTWLMGDRGIPKTWRHMNGYSSHTYMWVNAAGERYWVKYHFKTDQGNDFLTQDEADRLAGTDGDYHRRDLFDAINRGEHPSWTLKMQVMPFEEAKTYRFNPFDLTKVWPHGDYPLHEVGRLTLNRNPTDFHTEIEQAAFEPNNLVPGIGISPDKMLLGRMFAYADAHRHRLGVNYKQIPVNAPQCPVFSYSKDGTGRVENVSDPVYAPNSKGGPAADGERYPEDTTWAADGEFTRAAYTLRKDDDDFGQAGTLVREVMDDEQRERLVSNIVGHLKAGVTEPVLERAFEYWRSVDAEIGERITKGVKGA
;
A
#
# COMPACT_ATOMS: atom_id res chain seq x y z
N TYR A 1 13.43 17.01 -38.64
CA TYR A 1 12.31 17.56 -37.85
C TYR A 1 11.06 16.68 -37.86
N LEU A 2 10.27 16.58 -38.94
CA LEU A 2 9.03 15.76 -38.96
C LEU A 2 9.26 14.31 -38.49
N ILE A 3 10.25 13.63 -39.06
CA ILE A 3 10.56 12.23 -38.73
C ILE A 3 10.94 12.08 -37.25
N GLU A 4 11.67 13.03 -36.69
CA GLU A 4 12.12 13.01 -35.30
C GLU A 4 10.96 13.26 -34.32
N GLN A 5 10.06 14.20 -34.62
CA GLN A 5 8.83 14.42 -33.86
C GLN A 5 7.94 13.17 -33.84
N MET A 6 7.73 12.54 -35.00
CA MET A 6 6.97 11.28 -35.07
C MET A 6 7.66 10.14 -34.32
N ALA A 7 8.99 10.02 -34.44
CA ALA A 7 9.76 8.99 -33.76
C ALA A 7 9.69 9.12 -32.23
N ASN A 8 9.74 10.35 -31.71
CA ASN A 8 9.58 10.66 -30.30
C ASN A 8 8.14 10.41 -29.82
N PHE A 9 7.13 10.93 -30.55
CA PHE A 9 5.71 10.72 -30.24
C PHE A 9 5.37 9.24 -30.08
N ASN A 10 5.86 8.39 -31.00
CA ASN A 10 5.63 6.94 -30.97
C ASN A 10 6.24 6.24 -29.72
N ARG A 11 7.08 6.92 -28.94
CA ARG A 11 7.83 6.38 -27.78
C ARG A 11 7.55 7.13 -26.47
N GLU A 12 6.62 8.07 -26.45
CA GLU A 12 6.26 8.82 -25.22
C GLU A 12 5.67 7.93 -24.12
N ARG A 13 5.07 6.78 -24.50
CA ARG A 13 4.40 5.89 -23.54
C ARG A 13 5.38 4.81 -23.04
N ILE A 14 5.51 4.74 -21.72
CA ILE A 14 6.12 3.61 -21.02
C ILE A 14 5.05 2.60 -20.58
N PRO A 15 5.43 1.35 -20.24
CA PRO A 15 4.51 0.41 -19.60
C PRO A 15 3.88 1.03 -18.35
N GLU A 16 2.56 0.85 -18.17
CA GLU A 16 1.90 1.25 -16.94
C GLU A 16 2.28 0.33 -15.77
N ARG A 17 2.01 0.75 -14.54
CA ARG A 17 2.24 -0.10 -13.36
C ARG A 17 1.24 -1.27 -13.35
N GLN A 18 1.74 -2.48 -13.16
CA GLN A 18 0.93 -3.66 -12.85
C GLN A 18 1.16 -4.04 -11.38
N LYS A 19 0.30 -3.72 -10.44
CA LYS A 19 -1.00 -3.02 -10.42
C LYS A 19 -0.86 -1.52 -10.09
N HIS A 20 -1.94 -0.81 -9.75
CA HIS A 20 -1.93 0.64 -9.43
C HIS A 20 -1.61 1.58 -10.60
N ALA A 21 -2.07 1.25 -11.81
CA ALA A 21 -1.83 2.06 -13.01
C ALA A 21 -2.47 3.45 -12.91
N LYS A 22 -3.76 3.52 -12.55
CA LYS A 22 -4.47 4.80 -12.40
C LYS A 22 -4.12 5.46 -11.06
N GLY A 23 -3.56 6.66 -11.13
CA GLY A 23 -3.21 7.44 -9.93
C GLY A 23 -2.74 8.85 -10.24
N SER A 24 -2.53 9.62 -9.18
CA SER A 24 -1.88 10.94 -9.19
C SER A 24 -1.18 11.15 -7.85
N GLY A 25 -0.52 12.28 -7.69
CA GLY A 25 0.21 12.59 -6.46
C GLY A 25 0.47 14.06 -6.29
N ALA A 26 1.11 14.37 -5.17
CA ALA A 26 1.54 15.70 -4.81
C ALA A 26 2.77 15.62 -3.91
N PHE A 27 3.46 16.73 -3.80
CA PHE A 27 4.56 16.91 -2.87
C PHE A 27 4.09 17.62 -1.61
N GLY A 28 4.86 17.43 -0.55
CA GLY A 28 4.54 17.94 0.77
C GLY A 28 5.71 17.78 1.72
N HIS A 29 5.40 17.75 3.01
CA HIS A 29 6.37 17.45 4.05
C HIS A 29 5.72 16.70 5.22
N LEU A 30 6.50 15.83 5.86
CA LEU A 30 6.21 15.33 7.20
C LEU A 30 6.93 16.25 8.20
N GLU A 31 6.20 16.71 9.21
CA GLU A 31 6.75 17.45 10.35
C GLU A 31 6.52 16.63 11.63
N VAL A 32 7.60 16.27 12.32
CA VAL A 32 7.56 15.49 13.56
C VAL A 32 7.26 16.43 14.72
N THR A 33 6.11 16.23 15.36
CA THR A 33 5.59 17.11 16.42
C THR A 33 5.64 16.47 17.81
N ARG A 34 5.93 15.17 17.88
CA ARG A 34 6.04 14.40 19.12
C ARG A 34 7.41 13.76 19.22
N ASP A 35 7.88 13.63 20.46
CA ASP A 35 9.09 12.89 20.72
C ASP A 35 8.79 11.39 20.76
N VAL A 36 9.34 10.68 19.77
CA VAL A 36 9.29 9.23 19.67
C VAL A 36 10.68 8.60 19.68
N SER A 37 11.73 9.37 19.99
CA SER A 37 13.15 8.94 19.95
C SER A 37 13.46 7.71 20.80
N ALA A 38 12.58 7.36 21.75
CA ALA A 38 12.63 6.12 22.50
C ALA A 38 12.46 4.86 21.63
N TYR A 39 11.84 4.94 20.44
CA TYR A 39 11.52 3.76 19.62
C TYR A 39 12.35 3.62 18.33
N PRO A 40 12.50 4.64 17.46
CA PRO A 40 13.44 4.58 16.34
C PRO A 40 14.57 5.60 16.45
N GLU A 41 15.75 5.25 15.96
CA GLU A 41 16.83 6.22 15.70
C GLU A 41 16.73 6.90 14.33
N ALA A 42 15.80 6.46 13.47
CA ALA A 42 15.67 6.93 12.10
C ALA A 42 15.49 8.45 12.00
N ALA A 43 16.32 9.12 11.19
CA ALA A 43 16.36 10.58 11.08
C ALA A 43 14.99 11.22 10.75
N VAL A 44 14.18 10.54 9.93
CA VAL A 44 12.87 10.99 9.44
C VAL A 44 11.79 11.16 10.52
N VAL A 45 11.99 10.55 11.69
CA VAL A 45 11.04 10.57 12.82
C VAL A 45 11.65 11.18 14.09
N GLN A 46 12.81 11.81 13.98
CA GLN A 46 13.41 12.55 15.11
C GLN A 46 12.63 13.83 15.43
N PRO A 47 12.57 14.26 16.71
CA PRO A 47 11.77 15.40 17.14
C PRO A 47 12.16 16.68 16.39
N GLY A 48 11.17 17.41 15.87
CA GLY A 48 11.39 18.66 15.13
C GLY A 48 11.91 18.48 13.70
N THR A 49 12.14 17.25 13.24
CA THR A 49 12.51 16.99 11.84
C THR A 49 11.36 17.37 10.91
N LYS A 50 11.70 18.09 9.85
CA LYS A 50 10.83 18.35 8.71
C LYS A 50 11.44 17.72 7.46
N THR A 51 10.72 16.78 6.86
CA THR A 51 11.22 16.01 5.72
C THR A 51 10.32 16.22 4.51
N ASP A 52 10.91 16.58 3.37
CA ASP A 52 10.18 16.67 2.10
C ASP A 52 9.62 15.30 1.71
N THR A 53 8.42 15.30 1.13
CA THR A 53 7.74 14.07 0.73
C THR A 53 7.14 14.17 -0.66
N LEU A 54 7.05 13.01 -1.30
CA LEU A 54 6.19 12.76 -2.45
C LEU A 54 5.18 11.68 -2.06
N ILE A 55 3.89 11.94 -2.29
CA ILE A 55 2.85 10.92 -2.19
C ILE A 55 2.27 10.61 -3.56
N ARG A 56 1.98 9.33 -3.82
CA ARG A 56 1.14 8.89 -4.93
C ARG A 56 -0.04 8.08 -4.42
N PHE A 57 -1.23 8.54 -4.79
CA PHE A 57 -2.49 7.83 -4.63
C PHE A 57 -2.85 7.07 -5.90
N SER A 58 -3.60 5.98 -5.77
CA SER A 58 -4.01 5.18 -6.93
C SER A 58 -5.16 4.26 -6.60
N THR A 59 -5.88 3.78 -7.62
CA THR A 59 -6.66 2.53 -7.51
C THR A 59 -5.73 1.32 -7.65
N VAL A 60 -6.23 0.08 -7.77
CA VAL A 60 -5.42 -1.14 -7.89
C VAL A 60 -5.63 -1.80 -9.25
N ALA A 61 -6.85 -2.22 -9.56
CA ALA A 61 -7.13 -3.18 -10.63
C ALA A 61 -7.10 -2.56 -12.03
N GLY A 62 -7.68 -1.36 -12.16
CA GLY A 62 -7.86 -0.70 -13.46
C GLY A 62 -6.56 -0.22 -14.12
N GLU A 63 -6.60 -0.10 -15.44
CA GLU A 63 -5.52 0.44 -16.27
C GLU A 63 -5.44 1.97 -16.16
N ARG A 64 -4.45 2.61 -16.79
CA ARG A 64 -4.18 4.05 -16.70
C ARG A 64 -5.36 4.97 -17.02
N GLY A 65 -6.30 4.52 -17.85
CA GLY A 65 -7.51 5.25 -18.24
C GLY A 65 -8.77 4.88 -17.46
N SER A 66 -8.69 3.96 -16.49
CA SER A 66 -9.85 3.55 -15.69
C SER A 66 -10.35 4.67 -14.77
N PRO A 67 -11.64 4.69 -14.40
CA PRO A 67 -12.19 5.69 -13.49
C PRO A 67 -11.62 5.64 -12.07
N ASP A 68 -11.39 6.81 -11.46
CA ASP A 68 -10.88 6.96 -10.10
C ASP A 68 -11.84 6.42 -9.01
N THR A 69 -13.15 6.41 -9.30
CA THR A 69 -14.24 6.12 -8.36
C THR A 69 -14.71 4.66 -8.40
N TRP A 70 -14.08 3.77 -9.16
CA TRP A 70 -14.38 2.33 -9.05
C TRP A 70 -14.15 1.81 -7.63
N ARG A 71 -14.96 0.84 -7.19
CA ARG A 71 -14.75 0.14 -5.92
C ARG A 71 -13.44 -0.64 -5.97
N ASP A 72 -12.49 -0.24 -5.14
CA ASP A 72 -11.10 -0.73 -5.17
C ASP A 72 -10.36 -0.29 -3.89
N PRO A 73 -9.32 -0.99 -3.40
CA PRO A 73 -8.40 -0.37 -2.45
C PRO A 73 -7.74 0.85 -3.08
N ARG A 74 -7.31 1.80 -2.25
CA ARG A 74 -6.51 2.94 -2.71
C ARG A 74 -5.07 2.80 -2.25
N GLY A 75 -4.12 2.92 -3.18
CA GLY A 75 -2.70 3.06 -2.85
C GLY A 75 -2.44 4.35 -2.09
N PHE A 76 -1.56 4.28 -1.09
CA PHE A 76 -1.08 5.41 -0.28
C PHE A 76 0.44 5.31 -0.20
N ALA A 77 1.13 5.64 -1.30
CA ALA A 77 2.57 5.44 -1.42
C ALA A 77 3.32 6.73 -1.09
N LEU A 78 4.10 6.72 -0.02
CA LEU A 78 4.91 7.85 0.44
C LEU A 78 6.40 7.59 0.23
N LYS A 79 7.09 8.60 -0.28
CA LYS A 79 8.55 8.72 -0.32
C LYS A 79 8.95 9.90 0.55
N PHE A 80 9.87 9.68 1.47
CA PHE A 80 10.48 10.67 2.33
C PHE A 80 11.91 10.91 1.86
N TYR A 81 12.25 12.14 1.51
CA TYR A 81 13.60 12.53 1.09
C TYR A 81 14.42 12.85 2.35
N THR A 82 14.93 11.82 3.02
CA THR A 82 15.63 11.97 4.30
C THR A 82 17.10 12.36 4.08
N THR A 83 17.77 12.79 5.15
CA THR A 83 19.20 13.09 5.16
C THR A 83 20.09 11.86 4.97
N GLU A 84 19.54 10.65 5.11
CA GLU A 84 20.26 9.36 5.06
C GLU A 84 19.73 8.45 3.93
N GLY A 85 19.06 9.05 2.94
CA GLY A 85 18.51 8.35 1.77
C GLY A 85 17.00 8.50 1.63
N ASN A 86 16.45 7.93 0.57
CA ASN A 86 15.00 7.88 0.41
C ASN A 86 14.43 6.75 1.27
N TYR A 87 13.45 7.07 2.12
CA TYR A 87 12.62 6.08 2.81
C TYR A 87 11.26 6.00 2.11
N ASP A 88 10.79 4.80 1.76
CA ASP A 88 9.48 4.62 1.14
C ASP A 88 8.53 3.79 2.03
N MET A 89 7.47 4.43 2.50
CA MET A 89 6.33 3.73 3.11
C MET A 89 5.25 3.54 2.03
N VAL A 90 5.22 2.36 1.42
CA VAL A 90 4.32 2.06 0.30
C VAL A 90 3.06 1.37 0.82
N GLY A 91 2.11 2.16 1.31
CA GLY A 91 0.89 1.70 1.97
C GLY A 91 -0.36 1.66 1.09
N ASN A 92 -1.50 1.45 1.75
CA ASN A 92 -2.85 1.52 1.18
C ASN A 92 -3.79 2.29 2.13
N ASN A 93 -5.03 2.54 1.69
CA ASN A 93 -6.10 3.09 2.51
C ASN A 93 -6.76 2.07 3.46
N THR A 94 -6.15 0.90 3.64
CA THR A 94 -6.63 -0.19 4.50
C THR A 94 -5.50 -0.73 5.40
N PRO A 95 -5.79 -1.07 6.66
CA PRO A 95 -4.80 -1.63 7.59
C PRO A 95 -4.47 -3.10 7.34
N VAL A 96 -5.18 -3.80 6.46
CA VAL A 96 -4.98 -5.22 6.12
C VAL A 96 -4.93 -5.42 4.60
N PHE A 97 -4.69 -6.65 4.16
CA PHE A 97 -4.78 -7.03 2.75
C PHE A 97 -5.48 -8.37 2.56
N PHE A 98 -5.76 -8.73 1.30
CA PHE A 98 -6.50 -9.94 0.94
C PHE A 98 -5.74 -11.25 1.18
N LEU A 99 -4.41 -11.17 1.36
CA LEU A 99 -3.51 -12.31 1.31
C LEU A 99 -2.43 -12.17 2.37
N ARG A 100 -1.92 -13.33 2.81
CA ARG A 100 -0.80 -13.46 3.76
C ARG A 100 0.43 -14.16 3.18
N ASP A 101 0.41 -14.52 1.90
CA ASP A 101 1.53 -15.14 1.21
C ASP A 101 1.68 -14.58 -0.23
N PRO A 102 2.88 -14.10 -0.62
CA PRO A 102 3.07 -13.44 -1.91
C PRO A 102 2.87 -14.38 -3.10
N MET A 103 2.95 -15.71 -2.91
CA MET A 103 2.70 -16.67 -3.99
C MET A 103 1.28 -16.57 -4.56
N LYS A 104 0.29 -16.17 -3.76
CA LYS A 104 -1.09 -15.97 -4.24
C LYS A 104 -1.29 -14.62 -4.92
N PHE A 105 -0.35 -13.68 -4.78
CA PHE A 105 -0.54 -12.29 -5.17
C PHE A 105 -0.82 -12.12 -6.67
N GLN A 106 -0.06 -12.80 -7.53
CA GLN A 106 -0.29 -12.75 -8.97
C GLN A 106 -1.58 -13.44 -9.41
N HIS A 107 -2.09 -14.40 -8.64
CA HIS A 107 -3.39 -15.03 -8.91
C HIS A 107 -4.52 -14.06 -8.56
N PHE A 108 -4.43 -13.42 -7.39
CA PHE A 108 -5.36 -12.37 -6.97
C PHE A 108 -5.41 -11.21 -7.99
N ILE A 109 -4.28 -10.62 -8.37
CA ILE A 109 -4.31 -9.49 -9.31
C ILE A 109 -4.87 -9.89 -10.67
N ARG A 110 -4.64 -11.12 -11.12
CA ARG A 110 -5.26 -11.62 -12.36
C ARG A 110 -6.78 -11.77 -12.22
N SER A 111 -7.28 -12.26 -11.07
CA SER A 111 -8.73 -12.38 -10.83
C SER A 111 -9.45 -11.03 -10.75
N GLN A 112 -8.74 -9.95 -10.40
CA GLN A 112 -9.31 -8.59 -10.37
C GLN A 112 -9.27 -7.86 -11.73
N LYS A 113 -8.49 -8.39 -12.67
CA LYS A 113 -8.30 -7.81 -14.00
C LYS A 113 -9.23 -8.48 -15.01
N ARG A 114 -8.70 -8.81 -16.18
CA ARG A 114 -9.46 -9.14 -17.38
C ARG A 114 -9.30 -10.61 -17.71
N ARG A 115 -10.38 -11.23 -18.19
CA ARG A 115 -10.31 -12.58 -18.75
C ARG A 115 -9.48 -12.60 -20.03
N ALA A 116 -8.83 -13.73 -20.27
CA ALA A 116 -7.94 -13.90 -21.41
C ALA A 116 -8.68 -13.99 -22.76
N ASP A 117 -9.91 -14.50 -22.77
CA ASP A 117 -10.70 -14.75 -23.97
C ASP A 117 -11.35 -13.50 -24.55
N ASN A 118 -11.82 -12.58 -23.69
CA ASN A 118 -12.61 -11.42 -24.11
C ASN A 118 -12.10 -10.07 -23.57
N GLY A 119 -11.10 -10.06 -22.68
CA GLY A 119 -10.57 -8.82 -22.13
C GLY A 119 -11.52 -8.08 -21.17
N LEU A 120 -12.59 -8.70 -20.70
CA LEU A 120 -13.53 -8.09 -19.75
C LEU A 120 -13.18 -8.41 -18.30
N ARG A 121 -13.48 -7.46 -17.39
CA ARG A 121 -13.54 -7.78 -15.96
C ARG A 121 -14.75 -8.67 -15.71
N ASP A 122 -14.64 -9.57 -14.73
CA ASP A 122 -15.68 -10.55 -14.43
C ASP A 122 -15.84 -10.68 -12.92
N ASN A 123 -17.06 -10.53 -12.42
CA ASN A 123 -17.36 -10.66 -11.00
C ASN A 123 -17.34 -12.13 -10.57
N ASP A 124 -17.69 -13.06 -11.47
CA ASP A 124 -17.64 -14.49 -11.21
C ASP A 124 -16.20 -14.93 -10.89
N MET A 125 -15.25 -14.50 -11.72
CA MET A 125 -13.81 -14.71 -11.52
C MET A 125 -13.27 -14.11 -10.21
N GLN A 126 -13.77 -12.93 -9.82
CA GLN A 126 -13.36 -12.28 -8.56
C GLN A 126 -13.85 -13.08 -7.35
N TRP A 127 -15.13 -13.45 -7.33
CA TRP A 127 -15.73 -14.20 -6.23
C TRP A 127 -15.25 -15.65 -6.17
N ASP A 128 -14.97 -16.29 -7.30
CA ASP A 128 -14.37 -17.63 -7.31
C ASP A 128 -13.02 -17.62 -6.58
N PHE A 129 -12.16 -16.64 -6.88
CA PHE A 129 -10.89 -16.49 -6.18
C PHE A 129 -11.06 -16.20 -4.68
N TRP A 130 -11.91 -15.23 -4.32
CA TRP A 130 -12.09 -14.84 -2.92
C TRP A 130 -12.67 -15.96 -2.07
N THR A 131 -13.67 -16.68 -2.58
CA THR A 131 -14.31 -17.78 -1.84
C THR A 131 -13.40 -19.02 -1.71
N LEU A 132 -12.45 -19.22 -2.62
CA LEU A 132 -11.41 -20.26 -2.51
C LEU A 132 -10.18 -19.81 -1.71
N SER A 133 -10.07 -18.53 -1.38
CA SER A 133 -9.00 -17.95 -0.57
C SER A 133 -9.60 -17.22 0.63
N PRO A 134 -10.14 -17.96 1.62
CA PRO A 134 -10.91 -17.39 2.74
C PRO A 134 -10.12 -16.39 3.58
N GLU A 135 -8.78 -16.43 3.55
CA GLU A 135 -7.91 -15.40 4.12
C GLU A 135 -8.23 -13.97 3.65
N SER A 136 -8.97 -13.83 2.55
CA SER A 136 -9.43 -12.56 1.98
C SER A 136 -10.58 -11.89 2.75
N ALA A 137 -11.30 -12.61 3.61
CA ALA A 137 -12.58 -12.17 4.21
C ALA A 137 -12.51 -10.81 4.89
N HIS A 138 -11.45 -10.55 5.65
CA HIS A 138 -11.29 -9.27 6.33
C HIS A 138 -11.20 -8.10 5.33
N GLN A 139 -10.35 -8.22 4.30
CA GLN A 139 -10.17 -7.16 3.33
C GLN A 139 -11.35 -7.06 2.34
N VAL A 140 -12.01 -8.17 2.00
CA VAL A 140 -13.23 -8.14 1.17
C VAL A 140 -14.37 -7.44 1.92
N THR A 141 -14.53 -7.71 3.22
CA THR A 141 -15.50 -6.98 4.07
C THR A 141 -15.22 -5.49 4.09
N TRP A 142 -13.95 -5.09 4.25
CA TRP A 142 -13.54 -3.68 4.15
C TRP A 142 -13.86 -3.07 2.77
N LEU A 143 -13.52 -3.79 1.69
CA LEU A 143 -13.72 -3.35 0.31
C LEU A 143 -15.20 -3.18 -0.05
N MET A 144 -16.07 -4.06 0.45
CA MET A 144 -17.50 -4.03 0.15
C MET A 144 -18.27 -3.03 1.03
N GLY A 145 -17.67 -2.58 2.14
CA GLY A 145 -18.18 -1.46 2.93
C GLY A 145 -17.96 -0.09 2.27
N ASP A 146 -18.32 0.99 2.97
CA ASP A 146 -18.22 2.36 2.46
C ASP A 146 -16.79 2.76 2.07
N ARG A 147 -15.79 2.26 2.80
CA ARG A 147 -14.36 2.54 2.56
C ARG A 147 -13.82 1.97 1.25
N GLY A 148 -14.61 1.15 0.56
CA GLY A 148 -14.34 0.69 -0.79
C GLY A 148 -14.42 1.78 -1.85
N ILE A 149 -15.04 2.93 -1.54
CA ILE A 149 -15.14 4.08 -2.44
C ILE A 149 -14.99 5.39 -1.63
N PRO A 150 -13.75 5.79 -1.25
CA PRO A 150 -13.55 7.09 -0.61
C PRO A 150 -14.01 8.21 -1.54
N LYS A 151 -14.57 9.27 -0.96
CA LYS A 151 -15.06 10.44 -1.71
C LYS A 151 -13.95 11.13 -2.46
N THR A 152 -12.82 11.35 -1.80
CA THR A 152 -11.60 11.80 -2.47
C THR A 152 -10.39 11.21 -1.75
N TRP A 153 -9.20 11.27 -2.37
CA TRP A 153 -7.99 10.82 -1.68
C TRP A 153 -7.69 11.60 -0.41
N ARG A 154 -8.18 12.85 -0.28
CA ARG A 154 -8.02 13.67 0.94
C ARG A 154 -8.89 13.16 2.08
N HIS A 155 -9.98 12.46 1.80
CA HIS A 155 -10.96 11.97 2.77
C HIS A 155 -10.83 10.47 3.06
N MET A 156 -9.59 9.96 3.06
CA MET A 156 -9.29 8.59 3.47
C MET A 156 -8.04 8.54 4.33
N ASN A 157 -8.02 7.61 5.28
CA ASN A 157 -6.80 7.26 6.00
C ASN A 157 -5.79 6.54 5.07
N GLY A 158 -4.52 6.54 5.46
CA GLY A 158 -3.46 5.71 4.90
C GLY A 158 -2.85 4.81 5.98
N TYR A 159 -2.32 3.66 5.58
CA TYR A 159 -1.74 2.67 6.50
C TYR A 159 -0.56 1.96 5.84
N SER A 160 0.44 1.58 6.64
CA SER A 160 1.49 0.66 6.17
C SER A 160 0.94 -0.72 5.82
N SER A 161 -0.20 -1.07 6.45
CA SER A 161 -0.80 -2.40 6.54
C SER A 161 0.14 -3.40 7.25
N HIS A 162 1.32 -3.62 6.69
CA HIS A 162 2.37 -4.45 7.25
C HIS A 162 2.86 -3.96 8.60
N THR A 163 3.35 -4.94 9.36
CA THR A 163 4.23 -4.71 10.49
C THR A 163 5.64 -4.45 9.99
N TYR A 164 6.27 -3.40 10.49
CA TYR A 164 7.67 -3.08 10.28
C TYR A 164 8.42 -3.16 11.62
N MET A 165 9.74 -3.03 11.58
CA MET A 165 10.58 -2.94 12.78
C MET A 165 11.11 -1.52 12.93
N TRP A 166 11.14 -1.04 14.17
CA TRP A 166 11.93 0.10 14.59
C TRP A 166 13.03 -0.35 15.55
N VAL A 167 14.21 0.24 15.40
CA VAL A 167 15.36 0.04 16.30
C VAL A 167 15.77 1.40 16.83
N ASN A 168 15.92 1.52 18.16
CA ASN A 168 16.38 2.76 18.78
C ASN A 168 17.92 2.80 18.88
N ALA A 169 18.46 3.94 19.33
CA ALA A 169 19.92 4.14 19.44
C ALA A 169 20.61 3.20 20.45
N ALA A 170 19.85 2.50 21.30
CA ALA A 170 20.36 1.48 22.22
C ALA A 170 20.30 0.05 21.63
N GLY A 171 19.81 -0.10 20.40
CA GLY A 171 19.61 -1.39 19.74
C GLY A 171 18.34 -2.14 20.19
N GLU A 172 17.45 -1.49 20.94
CA GLU A 172 16.17 -2.08 21.33
C GLU A 172 15.20 -2.08 20.15
N ARG A 173 14.45 -3.18 20.01
CA ARG A 173 13.60 -3.43 18.84
C ARG A 173 12.13 -3.32 19.20
N TYR A 174 11.35 -2.81 18.26
CA TYR A 174 9.90 -2.70 18.36
C TYR A 174 9.24 -3.06 17.04
N TRP A 175 8.10 -3.73 17.12
CA TRP A 175 7.24 -3.94 15.96
C TRP A 175 6.26 -2.79 15.84
N VAL A 176 6.08 -2.25 14.64
CA VAL A 176 5.27 -1.05 14.43
C VAL A 176 4.32 -1.16 13.25
N LYS A 177 3.18 -0.48 13.35
CA LYS A 177 2.24 -0.24 12.25
C LYS A 177 1.95 1.25 12.11
N TYR A 178 1.98 1.74 10.87
CA TYR A 178 1.78 3.15 10.54
C TYR A 178 0.30 3.43 10.23
N HIS A 179 -0.22 4.51 10.79
CA HIS A 179 -1.60 4.98 10.61
C HIS A 179 -1.59 6.48 10.31
N PHE A 180 -1.76 6.84 9.04
CA PHE A 180 -1.98 8.22 8.61
C PHE A 180 -3.48 8.52 8.70
N LYS A 181 -3.90 9.20 9.76
CA LYS A 181 -5.30 9.59 9.96
C LYS A 181 -5.58 10.90 9.22
N THR A 182 -6.54 10.89 8.28
CA THR A 182 -6.89 12.13 7.56
C THR A 182 -7.44 13.17 8.51
N ASP A 183 -6.95 14.40 8.40
CA ASP A 183 -7.44 15.53 9.18
C ASP A 183 -8.69 16.18 8.52
N GLN A 184 -9.05 15.74 7.31
CA GLN A 184 -10.26 16.16 6.59
C GLN A 184 -11.51 15.36 7.02
N GLY A 185 -11.33 14.29 7.80
CA GLY A 185 -12.36 13.30 8.07
C GLY A 185 -12.47 12.25 6.97
N ASN A 186 -12.89 11.03 7.32
CA ASN A 186 -13.16 10.00 6.33
C ASN A 186 -14.56 10.24 5.74
N ASP A 187 -14.67 10.22 4.42
CA ASP A 187 -15.92 10.43 3.68
C ASP A 187 -15.93 9.52 2.44
N PHE A 188 -17.12 9.11 2.01
CA PHE A 188 -17.30 8.01 1.05
C PHE A 188 -18.39 8.33 0.03
N LEU A 189 -18.34 7.65 -1.12
CA LEU A 189 -19.42 7.67 -2.11
C LEU A 189 -20.29 6.42 -1.93
N THR A 190 -21.59 6.57 -2.13
CA THR A 190 -22.46 5.43 -2.43
C THR A 190 -22.07 4.81 -3.79
N GLN A 191 -22.50 3.57 -4.05
CA GLN A 191 -22.23 2.90 -5.33
C GLN A 191 -22.79 3.70 -6.51
N ASP A 192 -24.02 4.22 -6.40
CA ASP A 192 -24.68 4.99 -7.47
C ASP A 192 -23.95 6.31 -7.78
N GLU A 193 -23.50 7.03 -6.76
CA GLU A 193 -22.71 8.25 -6.94
C GLU A 193 -21.37 7.96 -7.63
N ALA A 194 -20.73 6.88 -7.22
CA ALA A 194 -19.46 6.43 -7.77
C ALA A 194 -19.57 6.04 -9.25
N ASP A 195 -20.65 5.32 -9.61
CA ASP A 195 -20.93 4.89 -10.98
C ASP A 195 -21.26 6.10 -11.87
N ARG A 196 -22.04 7.06 -11.35
CA ARG A 196 -22.29 8.33 -12.06
C ARG A 196 -20.99 9.09 -12.31
N LEU A 197 -20.16 9.27 -11.28
CA LEU A 197 -18.88 9.97 -11.41
C LEU A 197 -17.92 9.24 -12.36
N ALA A 198 -17.93 7.90 -12.36
CA ALA A 198 -17.11 7.12 -13.28
C ALA A 198 -17.45 7.40 -14.76
N GLY A 199 -18.72 7.74 -15.05
CA GLY A 199 -19.16 8.16 -16.38
C GLY A 199 -18.93 9.63 -16.70
N THR A 200 -19.02 10.53 -15.70
CA THR A 200 -18.95 11.99 -15.94
C THR A 200 -17.57 12.61 -15.75
N ASP A 201 -16.75 12.08 -14.83
CA ASP A 201 -15.38 12.52 -14.59
C ASP A 201 -14.52 11.34 -14.12
N GLY A 202 -13.94 10.61 -15.09
CA GLY A 202 -13.06 9.48 -14.79
C GLY A 202 -11.82 9.85 -13.99
N ASP A 203 -11.45 11.15 -13.93
CA ASP A 203 -10.28 11.68 -13.23
C ASP A 203 -10.67 12.48 -11.96
N TYR A 204 -11.85 12.21 -11.39
CA TYR A 204 -12.41 12.96 -10.27
C TYR A 204 -11.46 13.14 -9.07
N HIS A 205 -10.79 12.06 -8.61
CA HIS A 205 -9.87 12.17 -7.47
C HIS A 205 -8.58 12.90 -7.85
N ARG A 206 -8.08 12.68 -9.07
CA ARG A 206 -6.93 13.41 -9.63
C ARG A 206 -7.20 14.91 -9.66
N ARG A 207 -8.37 15.31 -10.16
CA ARG A 207 -8.81 16.71 -10.25
C ARG A 207 -9.00 17.32 -8.87
N ASP A 208 -9.69 16.62 -7.95
CA ASP A 208 -9.90 17.10 -6.58
C ASP A 208 -8.58 17.44 -5.87
N LEU A 209 -7.60 16.54 -5.90
CA LEU A 209 -6.32 16.78 -5.23
C LEU A 209 -5.58 17.97 -5.85
N PHE A 210 -5.50 18.02 -7.18
CA PHE A 210 -4.80 19.07 -7.88
C PHE A 210 -5.43 20.45 -7.62
N ASP A 211 -6.76 20.55 -7.74
CA ASP A 211 -7.47 21.80 -7.57
C ASP A 211 -7.49 22.25 -6.11
N ALA A 212 -7.60 21.34 -5.15
CA ALA A 212 -7.51 21.67 -3.72
C ALA A 212 -6.17 22.33 -3.38
N ILE A 213 -5.06 21.72 -3.80
CA ILE A 213 -3.72 22.30 -3.58
C ILE A 213 -3.58 23.64 -4.30
N ASN A 214 -4.08 23.76 -5.53
CA ASN A 214 -4.03 25.03 -6.27
C ASN A 214 -4.84 26.15 -5.58
N ARG A 215 -5.90 25.81 -4.85
CA ARG A 215 -6.68 26.75 -4.02
C ARG A 215 -6.06 27.02 -2.64
N GLY A 216 -4.93 26.41 -2.31
CA GLY A 216 -4.31 26.51 -0.98
C GLY A 216 -4.98 25.66 0.10
N GLU A 217 -5.91 24.77 -0.27
CA GLU A 217 -6.56 23.81 0.63
C GLU A 217 -5.65 22.59 0.82
N HIS A 218 -4.54 22.77 1.53
CA HIS A 218 -3.51 21.75 1.73
C HIS A 218 -4.02 20.59 2.60
N PRO A 219 -4.29 19.39 2.03
CA PRO A 219 -4.73 18.27 2.83
C PRO A 219 -3.60 17.78 3.75
N SER A 220 -3.98 17.33 4.94
CA SER A 220 -3.07 16.79 5.93
C SER A 220 -3.52 15.48 6.53
N TRP A 221 -2.55 14.74 7.06
CA TRP A 221 -2.74 13.51 7.82
C TRP A 221 -1.88 13.53 9.07
N THR A 222 -2.47 13.22 10.21
CA THR A 222 -1.74 12.96 11.44
C THR A 222 -1.18 11.53 11.40
N LEU A 223 0.15 11.39 11.40
CA LEU A 223 0.83 10.10 11.55
C LEU A 223 0.71 9.63 12.99
N LYS A 224 0.14 8.44 13.15
CA LYS A 224 0.09 7.70 14.41
C LYS A 224 0.68 6.31 14.24
N MET A 225 1.25 5.76 15.30
CA MET A 225 1.91 4.47 15.32
C MET A 225 1.31 3.57 16.39
N GLN A 226 1.14 2.30 16.08
CA GLN A 226 1.09 1.26 17.12
C GLN A 226 2.50 0.75 17.34
N VAL A 227 2.87 0.51 18.59
CA VAL A 227 4.19 0.02 18.99
C VAL A 227 4.01 -1.21 19.85
N MET A 228 4.55 -2.34 19.41
CA MET A 228 4.53 -3.62 20.11
C MET A 228 5.96 -3.99 20.51
N PRO A 229 6.25 -4.27 21.79
CA PRO A 229 7.56 -4.75 22.21
C PRO A 229 7.99 -6.00 21.43
N PHE A 230 9.28 -6.11 21.09
CA PHE A 230 9.78 -7.16 20.21
C PHE A 230 9.40 -8.58 20.67
N GLU A 231 9.49 -8.83 21.98
CA GLU A 231 9.23 -10.14 22.58
C GLU A 231 7.74 -10.51 22.61
N GLU A 232 6.83 -9.54 22.72
CA GLU A 232 5.39 -9.79 22.78
C GLU A 232 4.83 -10.37 21.47
N ALA A 233 5.48 -10.07 20.34
CA ALA A 233 5.09 -10.62 19.04
C ALA A 233 5.14 -12.16 19.00
N LYS A 234 5.95 -12.81 19.84
CA LYS A 234 6.08 -14.28 19.89
C LYS A 234 4.80 -14.94 20.41
N THR A 235 4.10 -14.28 21.34
CA THR A 235 2.95 -14.84 22.07
C THR A 235 1.65 -14.11 21.82
N TYR A 236 1.68 -12.99 21.08
CA TYR A 236 0.47 -12.22 20.81
C TYR A 236 -0.62 -13.07 20.13
N ARG A 237 -1.88 -12.80 20.52
CA ARG A 237 -3.06 -13.64 20.24
C ARG A 237 -3.46 -13.70 18.76
N PHE A 238 -3.14 -12.66 18.00
CA PHE A 238 -3.16 -12.66 16.54
C PHE A 238 -1.73 -12.68 16.03
N ASN A 239 -1.46 -13.33 14.91
CA ASN A 239 -0.12 -13.27 14.33
C ASN A 239 0.18 -11.84 13.84
N PRO A 240 1.15 -11.13 14.44
CA PRO A 240 1.44 -9.75 14.07
C PRO A 240 2.07 -9.63 12.68
N PHE A 241 2.50 -10.74 12.08
CA PHE A 241 3.11 -10.82 10.76
C PHE A 241 2.15 -11.36 9.69
N ASP A 242 0.93 -11.72 10.07
CA ASP A 242 -0.15 -12.02 9.12
C ASP A 242 -0.82 -10.72 8.68
N LEU A 243 -0.62 -10.34 7.41
CA LEU A 243 -1.17 -9.10 6.82
C LEU A 243 -2.71 -9.05 6.80
N THR A 244 -3.39 -10.17 7.03
CA THR A 244 -4.86 -10.21 7.13
C THR A 244 -5.35 -9.81 8.53
N LYS A 245 -4.44 -9.55 9.49
CA LYS A 245 -4.75 -9.23 10.88
C LYS A 245 -4.46 -7.78 11.24
N VAL A 246 -5.42 -7.11 11.87
CA VAL A 246 -5.18 -5.86 12.60
C VAL A 246 -4.68 -6.15 14.02
N TRP A 247 -3.98 -5.18 14.61
CA TRP A 247 -3.76 -5.13 16.05
C TRP A 247 -4.87 -4.26 16.65
N PRO A 248 -5.78 -4.79 17.49
CA PRO A 248 -6.77 -3.98 18.16
C PRO A 248 -6.13 -2.82 18.93
N HIS A 249 -6.70 -1.62 18.79
CA HIS A 249 -6.16 -0.43 19.45
C HIS A 249 -6.29 -0.50 20.98
N GLY A 250 -7.18 -1.36 21.51
CA GLY A 250 -7.27 -1.64 22.95
C GLY A 250 -6.07 -2.40 23.49
N ASP A 251 -5.39 -3.20 22.64
CA ASP A 251 -4.19 -3.94 23.01
C ASP A 251 -2.94 -3.08 22.78
N TYR A 252 -2.86 -2.41 21.62
CA TYR A 252 -1.77 -1.49 21.26
C TYR A 252 -2.34 -0.15 20.79
N PRO A 253 -2.39 0.89 21.63
CA PRO A 253 -2.97 2.18 21.29
C PRO A 253 -2.17 2.94 20.23
N LEU A 254 -2.80 3.98 19.68
CA LEU A 254 -2.17 4.86 18.69
C LEU A 254 -1.40 5.99 19.37
N HIS A 255 -0.11 6.08 19.08
CA HIS A 255 0.78 7.15 19.51
C HIS A 255 0.97 8.15 18.37
N GLU A 256 0.70 9.43 18.59
CA GLU A 256 0.95 10.49 17.61
C GLU A 256 2.45 10.72 17.40
N VAL A 257 2.86 10.94 16.15
CA VAL A 257 4.26 11.20 15.78
C VAL A 257 4.43 12.58 15.15
N GLY A 258 3.59 12.89 14.17
CA GLY A 258 3.75 14.08 13.34
C GLY A 258 2.61 14.30 12.38
N ARG A 259 2.76 15.30 11.51
CA ARG A 259 1.76 15.68 10.51
C ARG A 259 2.36 15.70 9.12
N LEU A 260 1.76 14.95 8.20
CA LEU A 260 2.01 15.05 6.78
C LEU A 260 1.10 16.13 6.19
N THR A 261 1.66 17.06 5.42
CA THR A 261 0.89 18.10 4.70
C THR A 261 1.30 18.14 3.24
N LEU A 262 0.33 18.07 2.32
CA LEU A 262 0.58 18.21 0.87
C LEU A 262 0.32 19.65 0.44
N ASN A 263 1.30 20.28 -0.18
CA ASN A 263 1.26 21.70 -0.46
C ASN A 263 1.81 22.09 -1.84
N ARG A 264 2.23 21.12 -2.66
CA ARG A 264 2.77 21.41 -3.99
C ARG A 264 2.30 20.36 -5.02
N ASN A 265 1.66 20.84 -6.07
CA ASN A 265 1.34 20.02 -7.23
C ASN A 265 2.60 19.67 -8.04
N PRO A 266 2.60 18.55 -8.79
CA PRO A 266 3.61 18.32 -9.80
C PRO A 266 3.52 19.41 -10.88
N THR A 267 4.68 19.85 -11.35
CA THR A 267 4.86 20.74 -12.49
C THR A 267 4.86 19.96 -13.80
N ASP A 268 5.36 18.72 -13.79
CA ASP A 268 5.19 17.76 -14.86
C ASP A 268 4.73 16.41 -14.29
N PHE A 269 3.49 16.04 -14.59
CA PHE A 269 2.91 14.79 -14.15
C PHE A 269 3.73 13.57 -14.61
N HIS A 270 4.32 13.60 -15.81
CA HIS A 270 5.02 12.42 -16.32
C HIS A 270 6.31 12.16 -15.55
N THR A 271 7.20 13.14 -15.47
CA THR A 271 8.51 12.98 -14.79
C THR A 271 8.40 12.92 -13.28
N GLU A 272 7.44 13.61 -12.65
CA GLU A 272 7.31 13.64 -11.19
C GLU A 272 6.35 12.57 -10.63
N ILE A 273 5.34 12.11 -11.37
CA ILE A 273 4.36 11.13 -10.85
C ILE A 273 4.42 9.80 -11.60
N GLU A 274 4.36 9.81 -12.93
CA GLU A 274 4.36 8.57 -13.71
C GLU A 274 5.71 7.85 -13.62
N GLN A 275 6.83 8.58 -13.60
CA GLN A 275 8.17 8.01 -13.45
C GLN A 275 8.61 7.78 -11.99
N ALA A 276 7.81 8.21 -11.00
CA ALA A 276 8.14 7.96 -9.59
C ALA A 276 8.18 6.45 -9.27
N ALA A 277 9.29 6.00 -8.68
CA ALA A 277 9.53 4.64 -8.28
C ALA A 277 9.54 4.54 -6.75
N PHE A 278 8.38 4.14 -6.22
CA PHE A 278 8.22 3.77 -4.82
C PHE A 278 8.55 2.30 -4.65
N GLU A 279 9.33 1.93 -3.64
CA GLU A 279 9.72 0.56 -3.38
C GLU A 279 9.94 0.31 -1.88
N PRO A 280 9.28 -0.69 -1.25
CA PRO A 280 9.45 -0.96 0.19
C PRO A 280 10.89 -1.29 0.63
N ASN A 281 11.79 -1.57 -0.31
CA ASN A 281 13.20 -1.81 -0.05
C ASN A 281 14.06 -0.55 -0.03
N ASN A 282 13.48 0.64 -0.24
CA ASN A 282 14.06 1.91 0.16
C ASN A 282 13.85 2.10 1.67
N LEU A 283 14.74 1.48 2.44
CA LEU A 283 14.82 1.62 3.89
C LEU A 283 15.95 2.58 4.27
N VAL A 284 15.90 3.04 5.51
CA VAL A 284 16.92 3.90 6.14
C VAL A 284 17.26 3.33 7.53
N PRO A 285 18.41 3.69 8.11
CA PRO A 285 18.81 3.23 9.45
C PRO A 285 17.70 3.39 10.49
N GLY A 286 17.61 2.43 11.42
CA GLY A 286 16.54 2.36 12.43
C GLY A 286 15.18 1.86 11.95
N ILE A 287 14.97 1.60 10.65
CA ILE A 287 13.72 1.05 10.10
C ILE A 287 13.97 -0.27 9.36
N GLY A 288 13.42 -1.36 9.89
CA GLY A 288 13.52 -2.71 9.35
C GLY A 288 12.20 -3.27 8.83
N ILE A 289 12.30 -4.41 8.14
CA ILE A 289 11.14 -5.22 7.76
C ILE A 289 10.77 -6.20 8.87
N SER A 290 9.77 -7.06 8.61
CA SER A 290 9.32 -8.09 9.55
C SER A 290 9.18 -9.46 8.86
N PRO A 291 8.92 -10.54 9.62
CA PRO A 291 8.57 -11.86 9.09
C PRO A 291 7.25 -11.93 8.27
N ASP A 292 6.62 -10.80 7.95
CA ASP A 292 5.47 -10.74 7.05
C ASP A 292 5.89 -11.16 5.63
N LYS A 293 5.46 -12.35 5.20
CA LYS A 293 5.80 -12.95 3.91
C LYS A 293 5.41 -12.06 2.75
N MET A 294 4.28 -11.34 2.86
CA MET A 294 3.86 -10.40 1.82
C MET A 294 4.86 -9.26 1.73
N LEU A 295 5.27 -8.68 2.87
CA LEU A 295 6.30 -7.63 2.88
C LEU A 295 7.61 -8.13 2.28
N LEU A 296 8.09 -9.32 2.68
CA LEU A 296 9.31 -9.93 2.13
C LEU A 296 9.23 -10.10 0.60
N GLY A 297 8.09 -10.56 0.06
CA GLY A 297 7.90 -10.64 -1.39
C GLY A 297 7.93 -9.28 -2.09
N ARG A 298 7.41 -8.23 -1.42
CA ARG A 298 7.42 -6.85 -1.95
C ARG A 298 8.83 -6.24 -1.98
N MET A 299 9.74 -6.67 -1.10
CA MET A 299 11.14 -6.22 -1.10
C MET A 299 11.86 -6.51 -2.43
N PHE A 300 11.45 -7.57 -3.12
CA PHE A 300 11.96 -7.91 -4.45
C PHE A 300 11.13 -7.24 -5.56
N ALA A 301 9.80 -7.39 -5.51
CA ALA A 301 8.93 -7.20 -6.66
C ALA A 301 8.91 -5.76 -7.24
N TYR A 302 9.03 -4.73 -6.39
CA TYR A 302 8.89 -3.34 -6.85
C TYR A 302 10.08 -2.89 -7.69
N ALA A 303 11.29 -3.05 -7.17
CA ALA A 303 12.50 -2.67 -7.88
C ALA A 303 12.66 -3.46 -9.19
N ASP A 304 12.28 -4.75 -9.19
CA ASP A 304 12.25 -5.57 -10.41
C ASP A 304 11.31 -4.98 -11.48
N ALA A 305 10.06 -4.67 -11.11
CA ALA A 305 9.11 -4.05 -12.02
C ALA A 305 9.58 -2.67 -12.52
N HIS A 306 10.23 -1.86 -11.68
CA HIS A 306 10.77 -0.56 -12.09
C HIS A 306 11.91 -0.69 -13.09
N ARG A 307 12.79 -1.70 -12.95
CA ARG A 307 13.85 -1.97 -13.95
C ARG A 307 13.27 -2.27 -15.33
N HIS A 308 12.17 -3.01 -15.40
CA HIS A 308 11.46 -3.25 -16.66
C HIS A 308 10.76 -1.99 -17.18
N ARG A 309 10.05 -1.27 -16.30
CA ARG A 309 9.19 -0.15 -16.68
C ARG A 309 9.94 1.12 -17.06
N LEU A 310 11.02 1.42 -16.34
CA LEU A 310 11.77 2.68 -16.42
C LEU A 310 13.23 2.49 -16.87
N GLY A 311 13.71 1.25 -16.91
CA GLY A 311 15.11 0.92 -17.19
C GLY A 311 15.96 0.79 -15.92
N VAL A 312 17.15 0.24 -16.08
CA VAL A 312 18.05 -0.11 -14.95
C VAL A 312 18.56 1.10 -14.17
N ASN A 313 18.61 2.28 -14.79
CA ASN A 313 19.06 3.53 -14.16
C ASN A 313 17.90 4.40 -13.63
N TYR A 314 16.70 3.85 -13.40
CA TYR A 314 15.52 4.62 -12.95
C TYR A 314 15.74 5.44 -11.66
N LYS A 315 16.71 5.05 -10.81
CA LYS A 315 17.10 5.80 -9.61
C LYS A 315 17.79 7.13 -9.90
N GLN A 316 18.27 7.35 -11.13
CA GLN A 316 18.84 8.63 -11.58
C GLN A 316 17.78 9.62 -12.09
N ILE A 317 16.53 9.17 -12.30
CA ILE A 317 15.43 10.07 -12.64
C ILE A 317 15.24 11.02 -11.45
N PRO A 318 15.16 12.36 -11.64
CA PRO A 318 15.25 13.33 -10.55
C PRO A 318 14.33 13.07 -9.36
N VAL A 319 13.08 12.66 -9.61
CA VAL A 319 12.12 12.40 -8.53
C VAL A 319 12.47 11.16 -7.67
N ASN A 320 13.30 10.26 -8.19
CA ASN A 320 13.73 9.03 -7.52
C ASN A 320 15.10 9.17 -6.83
N ALA A 321 15.87 10.20 -7.17
CA ALA A 321 17.18 10.45 -6.60
C ALA A 321 17.04 10.83 -5.11
N PRO A 322 17.93 10.33 -4.22
CA PRO A 322 17.99 10.80 -2.85
C PRO A 322 18.61 12.20 -2.79
N GLN A 323 18.34 12.92 -1.70
CA GLN A 323 18.97 14.22 -1.44
C GLN A 323 20.41 14.08 -0.90
N CYS A 324 20.74 12.94 -0.29
CA CYS A 324 22.09 12.65 0.17
C CYS A 324 23.01 12.21 -0.98
N PRO A 325 24.34 12.38 -0.86
CA PRO A 325 25.28 11.82 -1.82
C PRO A 325 25.13 10.30 -1.97
N VAL A 326 25.26 9.79 -3.20
CA VAL A 326 25.22 8.36 -3.50
C VAL A 326 26.60 7.88 -3.89
N PHE A 327 27.17 6.98 -3.09
CA PHE A 327 28.44 6.31 -3.38
C PHE A 327 28.16 4.86 -3.75
N SER A 328 28.22 4.53 -5.04
CA SER A 328 27.79 3.23 -5.56
C SER A 328 28.76 2.67 -6.59
N TYR A 329 28.88 1.34 -6.63
CA TYR A 329 29.61 0.60 -7.65
C TYR A 329 28.78 0.31 -8.91
N SER A 330 27.51 0.72 -8.94
CA SER A 330 26.62 0.52 -10.10
C SER A 330 27.05 1.38 -11.30
N LYS A 331 27.39 0.74 -12.42
CA LYS A 331 27.88 1.37 -13.65
C LYS A 331 27.07 0.95 -14.89
N ASP A 332 27.27 1.67 -16.00
CA ASP A 332 26.68 1.38 -17.32
C ASP A 332 25.14 1.39 -17.34
N GLY A 333 24.54 0.57 -18.21
CA GLY A 333 23.09 0.41 -18.33
C GLY A 333 22.40 1.46 -19.21
N THR A 334 21.27 1.09 -19.82
CA THR A 334 20.46 1.99 -20.65
C THR A 334 19.99 3.21 -19.85
N GLY A 335 20.02 4.39 -20.48
CA GLY A 335 19.51 5.63 -19.89
C GLY A 335 20.36 6.21 -18.76
N ARG A 336 21.64 5.82 -18.67
CA ARG A 336 22.56 6.42 -17.71
C ARG A 336 22.83 7.89 -18.06
N VAL A 337 22.75 8.77 -17.08
CA VAL A 337 23.02 10.21 -17.21
C VAL A 337 24.07 10.71 -16.22
N GLU A 338 24.29 10.01 -15.11
CA GLU A 338 25.31 10.33 -14.12
C GLU A 338 26.63 9.58 -14.40
N ASN A 339 27.75 10.31 -14.37
CA ASN A 339 29.08 9.72 -14.53
C ASN A 339 29.42 8.74 -13.39
N VAL A 340 30.23 7.72 -13.67
CA VAL A 340 30.85 6.87 -12.64
C VAL A 340 32.23 7.39 -12.26
N SER A 341 32.66 7.10 -11.03
CA SER A 341 34.04 7.24 -10.60
C SER A 341 34.71 5.87 -10.50
N ASP A 342 35.99 5.77 -10.86
CA ASP A 342 36.83 4.63 -10.49
C ASP A 342 37.26 4.72 -9.01
N PRO A 343 37.50 3.57 -8.32
CA PRO A 343 37.41 2.21 -8.83
C PRO A 343 35.98 1.65 -8.85
N VAL A 344 35.70 0.77 -9.81
CA VAL A 344 34.39 0.10 -9.98
C VAL A 344 34.26 -1.27 -9.28
N TYR A 345 35.06 -1.53 -8.24
CA TYR A 345 35.07 -2.81 -7.49
C TYR A 345 35.35 -2.64 -6.00
N ALA A 346 34.89 -3.59 -5.19
CA ALA A 346 35.17 -3.70 -3.75
C ALA A 346 35.58 -5.13 -3.35
N PRO A 347 36.41 -5.31 -2.30
CA PRO A 347 37.20 -4.26 -1.65
C PRO A 347 38.29 -3.74 -2.60
N ASN A 348 38.80 -2.53 -2.35
CA ASN A 348 39.89 -1.94 -3.15
C ASN A 348 40.83 -1.09 -2.27
N SER A 349 42.04 -0.82 -2.77
CA SER A 349 43.04 0.06 -2.13
C SER A 349 43.21 1.39 -2.87
N LYS A 350 42.16 1.85 -3.57
CA LYS A 350 42.19 3.00 -4.48
C LYS A 350 41.20 4.11 -4.08
N GLY A 351 40.59 4.01 -2.90
CA GLY A 351 39.69 5.03 -2.36
C GLY A 351 38.25 4.97 -2.90
N GLY A 352 37.81 3.79 -3.39
CA GLY A 352 36.40 3.62 -3.79
C GLY A 352 35.44 3.56 -2.59
N PRO A 353 34.12 3.59 -2.85
CA PRO A 353 33.09 3.50 -1.80
C PRO A 353 33.28 2.29 -0.86
N ALA A 354 33.13 2.49 0.44
CA ALA A 354 33.13 1.40 1.42
C ALA A 354 31.85 1.45 2.24
N ALA A 355 31.29 0.28 2.57
CA ALA A 355 30.17 0.19 3.49
C ALA A 355 30.63 0.60 4.90
N ASP A 356 29.87 1.46 5.55
CA ASP A 356 30.14 1.96 6.91
C ASP A 356 29.27 1.22 7.92
N GLY A 357 29.67 -0.01 8.25
CA GLY A 357 28.94 -0.86 9.19
C GLY A 357 29.10 -0.47 10.66
N GLU A 358 30.02 0.45 10.98
CA GLU A 358 30.16 1.00 12.33
C GLU A 358 29.09 2.06 12.58
N ARG A 359 28.87 2.95 11.60
CA ARG A 359 27.81 3.95 11.67
C ARG A 359 26.41 3.38 11.38
N TYR A 360 26.31 2.39 10.51
CA TYR A 360 25.05 1.78 10.09
C TYR A 360 25.10 0.25 10.27
N PRO A 361 25.05 -0.25 11.52
CA PRO A 361 25.07 -1.68 11.78
C PRO A 361 23.81 -2.37 11.24
N GLU A 362 23.92 -3.66 10.91
CA GLU A 362 22.78 -4.50 10.54
C GLU A 362 22.02 -4.95 11.80
N ASP A 363 21.24 -4.05 12.40
CA ASP A 363 20.58 -4.22 13.68
C ASP A 363 19.06 -4.47 13.59
N THR A 364 18.47 -4.16 12.42
CA THR A 364 17.08 -4.44 12.04
C THR A 364 16.83 -5.91 11.69
N THR A 365 17.26 -6.81 12.56
CA THR A 365 17.26 -8.26 12.34
C THR A 365 16.35 -9.00 13.31
N TRP A 366 15.89 -10.18 12.90
CA TRP A 366 15.19 -11.14 13.75
C TRP A 366 15.72 -12.55 13.48
N ALA A 367 15.53 -13.45 14.45
CA ALA A 367 15.95 -14.84 14.31
C ALA A 367 14.89 -15.69 13.61
N ALA A 368 15.34 -16.69 12.85
CA ALA A 368 14.51 -17.74 12.29
C ALA A 368 15.28 -19.08 12.37
N ASP A 369 14.55 -20.16 12.65
CA ASP A 369 15.07 -21.53 12.71
C ASP A 369 14.08 -22.52 12.06
N GLY A 370 14.56 -23.73 11.76
CA GLY A 370 13.76 -24.79 11.15
C GLY A 370 14.18 -25.19 9.73
N GLU A 371 13.49 -26.17 9.17
CA GLU A 371 13.73 -26.67 7.82
C GLU A 371 13.13 -25.75 6.74
N PHE A 372 13.67 -25.80 5.52
CA PHE A 372 13.04 -25.15 4.37
C PHE A 372 11.69 -25.78 4.08
N THR A 373 10.62 -25.00 4.22
CA THR A 373 9.24 -25.49 4.08
C THR A 373 8.34 -24.55 3.28
N ARG A 374 7.22 -25.09 2.80
CA ARG A 374 6.08 -24.35 2.26
C ARG A 374 4.89 -24.59 3.18
N ALA A 375 4.81 -23.80 4.24
CA ALA A 375 3.75 -23.91 5.23
C ALA A 375 2.97 -22.59 5.34
N ALA A 376 1.68 -22.69 5.69
CA ALA A 376 0.95 -21.56 6.23
C ALA A 376 1.62 -21.04 7.51
N TYR A 377 1.27 -19.84 7.95
CA TYR A 377 1.67 -19.43 9.30
C TYR A 377 1.10 -20.39 10.34
N THR A 378 1.86 -20.66 11.39
CA THR A 378 1.32 -21.27 12.60
C THR A 378 0.28 -20.32 13.19
N LEU A 379 -0.95 -20.81 13.35
CA LEU A 379 -2.05 -20.03 13.90
C LEU A 379 -1.76 -19.69 15.37
N ARG A 380 -1.97 -18.43 15.73
CA ARG A 380 -2.06 -17.99 17.12
C ARG A 380 -3.44 -18.31 17.69
N LYS A 381 -3.59 -18.12 19.00
CA LYS A 381 -4.81 -18.46 19.76
C LYS A 381 -6.10 -17.98 19.10
N ASP A 382 -6.11 -16.74 18.61
CA ASP A 382 -7.31 -16.11 18.05
C ASP A 382 -7.22 -16.00 16.51
N ASP A 383 -6.22 -16.60 15.86
CA ASP A 383 -6.10 -16.54 14.40
C ASP A 383 -7.13 -17.44 13.70
N ASP A 384 -7.96 -16.81 12.89
CA ASP A 384 -8.78 -17.45 11.87
C ASP A 384 -8.86 -16.54 10.62
N ASP A 385 -9.71 -16.90 9.67
CA ASP A 385 -9.94 -16.09 8.46
C ASP A 385 -11.09 -15.09 8.63
N PHE A 386 -12.04 -15.33 9.54
CA PHE A 386 -13.34 -14.65 9.56
C PHE A 386 -13.60 -13.79 10.80
N GLY A 387 -12.98 -14.07 11.95
CA GLY A 387 -13.28 -13.45 13.23
C GLY A 387 -13.12 -11.93 13.23
N GLN A 388 -12.02 -11.41 12.68
CA GLN A 388 -11.82 -9.95 12.58
C GLN A 388 -12.76 -9.29 11.56
N ALA A 389 -13.12 -10.00 10.48
CA ALA A 389 -14.14 -9.53 9.53
C ALA A 389 -15.51 -9.43 10.21
N GLY A 390 -15.88 -10.44 10.99
CA GLY A 390 -17.10 -10.44 11.79
C GLY A 390 -17.10 -9.38 12.88
N THR A 391 -15.95 -9.09 13.51
CA THR A 391 -15.80 -7.99 14.47
C THR A 391 -16.05 -6.64 13.81
N LEU A 392 -15.49 -6.42 12.61
CA LEU A 392 -15.77 -5.22 11.82
C LEU A 392 -17.28 -5.07 11.54
N VAL A 393 -17.93 -6.16 11.15
CA VAL A 393 -19.38 -6.18 10.87
C VAL A 393 -20.21 -5.91 12.13
N ARG A 394 -19.91 -6.56 13.26
CA ARG A 394 -20.78 -6.55 14.46
C ARG A 394 -20.51 -5.38 15.40
N GLU A 395 -19.25 -4.99 15.55
CA GLU A 395 -18.82 -4.07 16.63
C GLU A 395 -18.38 -2.70 16.12
N VAL A 396 -18.00 -2.59 14.85
CA VAL A 396 -17.46 -1.35 14.29
C VAL A 396 -18.46 -0.65 13.37
N MET A 397 -19.19 -1.40 12.55
CA MET A 397 -20.20 -0.80 11.68
C MET A 397 -21.43 -0.33 12.46
N ASP A 398 -22.07 0.72 11.99
CA ASP A 398 -23.46 1.04 12.35
C ASP A 398 -24.46 0.29 11.44
N ASP A 399 -25.76 0.43 11.72
CA ASP A 399 -26.79 -0.31 10.99
C ASP A 399 -26.93 0.15 9.54
N GLU A 400 -26.71 1.43 9.25
CA GLU A 400 -26.76 1.95 7.89
C GLU A 400 -25.57 1.45 7.06
N GLN A 401 -24.39 1.36 7.67
CA GLN A 401 -23.19 0.77 7.07
C GLN A 401 -23.39 -0.71 6.79
N ARG A 402 -24.03 -1.46 7.71
CA ARG A 402 -24.39 -2.87 7.48
C ARG A 402 -25.38 -3.02 6.32
N GLU A 403 -26.37 -2.14 6.21
CA GLU A 403 -27.31 -2.14 5.08
C GLU A 403 -26.61 -1.86 3.75
N ARG A 404 -25.74 -0.83 3.69
CA ARG A 404 -24.94 -0.53 2.50
C ARG A 404 -24.00 -1.68 2.14
N LEU A 405 -23.36 -2.32 3.12
CA LEU A 405 -22.53 -3.51 2.91
C LEU A 405 -23.32 -4.62 2.20
N VAL A 406 -24.51 -4.97 2.72
CA VAL A 406 -25.38 -5.99 2.11
C VAL A 406 -25.77 -5.59 0.69
N SER A 407 -26.23 -4.36 0.47
CA SER A 407 -26.63 -3.86 -0.85
C SER A 407 -25.48 -3.93 -1.87
N ASN A 408 -24.28 -3.48 -1.48
CA ASN A 408 -23.08 -3.53 -2.34
C ASN A 408 -22.73 -4.97 -2.73
N ILE A 409 -22.75 -5.92 -1.78
CA ILE A 409 -22.43 -7.32 -2.04
C ILE A 409 -23.48 -7.97 -2.95
N VAL A 410 -24.76 -7.74 -2.66
CA VAL A 410 -25.88 -8.27 -3.48
C VAL A 410 -25.79 -7.76 -4.91
N GLY A 411 -25.53 -6.45 -5.10
CA GLY A 411 -25.33 -5.86 -6.42
C GLY A 411 -24.16 -6.50 -7.17
N HIS A 412 -23.02 -6.70 -6.49
CA HIS A 412 -21.84 -7.31 -7.10
C HIS A 412 -22.05 -8.78 -7.48
N LEU A 413 -22.77 -9.56 -6.65
CA LEU A 413 -23.11 -10.96 -6.93
C LEU A 413 -24.12 -11.08 -8.08
N LYS A 414 -25.16 -10.24 -8.11
CA LYS A 414 -26.16 -10.24 -9.19
C LYS A 414 -25.59 -9.82 -10.55
N ALA A 415 -24.48 -9.08 -10.56
CA ALA A 415 -23.80 -8.65 -11.76
C ALA A 415 -22.90 -9.76 -12.37
N GLY A 416 -23.50 -10.91 -12.67
CA GLY A 416 -22.90 -11.96 -13.51
C GLY A 416 -22.26 -13.14 -12.79
N VAL A 417 -22.37 -13.25 -11.47
CA VAL A 417 -21.89 -14.42 -10.71
C VAL A 417 -22.88 -15.56 -10.82
N THR A 418 -22.38 -16.78 -11.03
CA THR A 418 -23.19 -17.97 -11.31
C THR A 418 -22.85 -19.13 -10.36
N GLU A 419 -23.68 -20.18 -10.37
CA GLU A 419 -23.34 -21.41 -9.63
C GLU A 419 -22.15 -22.13 -10.29
N PRO A 420 -21.21 -22.72 -9.50
CA PRO A 420 -21.26 -22.95 -8.05
C PRO A 420 -20.59 -21.83 -7.20
N VAL A 421 -20.27 -20.68 -7.79
CA VAL A 421 -19.61 -19.58 -7.08
C VAL A 421 -20.58 -18.88 -6.12
N LEU A 422 -21.85 -18.73 -6.51
CA LEU A 422 -22.90 -18.12 -5.67
C LEU A 422 -23.10 -18.85 -4.34
N GLU A 423 -23.30 -20.18 -4.33
CA GLU A 423 -23.45 -20.91 -3.05
C GLU A 423 -22.22 -20.77 -2.16
N ARG A 424 -21.00 -20.83 -2.71
CA ARG A 424 -19.76 -20.58 -1.95
C ARG A 424 -19.70 -19.16 -1.40
N ALA A 425 -20.17 -18.16 -2.14
CA ALA A 425 -20.23 -16.79 -1.65
C ALA A 425 -21.20 -16.65 -0.47
N PHE A 426 -22.34 -17.36 -0.49
CA PHE A 426 -23.25 -17.38 0.66
C PHE A 426 -22.62 -18.02 1.90
N GLU A 427 -21.94 -19.15 1.75
CA GLU A 427 -21.21 -19.80 2.86
C GLU A 427 -20.09 -18.91 3.41
N TYR A 428 -19.33 -18.25 2.52
CA TYR A 428 -18.29 -17.30 2.88
C TYR A 428 -18.83 -16.16 3.75
N TRP A 429 -19.94 -15.54 3.35
CA TRP A 429 -20.52 -14.44 4.12
C TRP A 429 -21.20 -14.90 5.42
N ARG A 430 -21.80 -16.09 5.45
CA ARG A 430 -22.27 -16.69 6.72
C ARG A 430 -21.14 -16.97 7.69
N SER A 431 -19.94 -17.27 7.18
CA SER A 431 -18.74 -17.49 8.00
C SER A 431 -18.21 -16.17 8.60
N VAL A 432 -18.37 -15.04 7.90
CA VAL A 432 -18.10 -13.70 8.45
C VAL A 432 -19.12 -13.35 9.54
N ASP A 433 -20.40 -13.47 9.21
CA ASP A 433 -21.52 -13.22 10.12
C ASP A 433 -22.80 -13.87 9.61
N ALA A 434 -23.47 -14.66 10.46
CA ALA A 434 -24.62 -15.46 10.06
C ALA A 434 -25.82 -14.59 9.61
N GLU A 435 -26.07 -13.46 10.27
CA GLU A 435 -27.20 -12.58 9.93
C GLU A 435 -26.95 -11.85 8.61
N ILE A 436 -25.76 -11.27 8.44
CA ILE A 436 -25.38 -10.61 7.19
C ILE A 436 -25.34 -11.60 6.03
N GLY A 437 -24.80 -12.80 6.24
CA GLY A 437 -24.80 -13.86 5.23
C GLY A 437 -26.20 -14.21 4.76
N GLU A 438 -27.16 -14.33 5.68
CA GLU A 438 -28.55 -14.63 5.34
C GLU A 438 -29.24 -13.46 4.62
N ARG A 439 -28.99 -12.21 5.04
CA ARG A 439 -29.48 -11.00 4.33
C ARG A 439 -28.95 -10.94 2.90
N ILE A 440 -27.68 -11.29 2.68
CA ILE A 440 -27.08 -11.37 1.34
C ILE A 440 -27.75 -12.48 0.52
N THR A 441 -27.92 -13.69 1.09
CA THR A 441 -28.59 -14.80 0.40
C THR A 441 -30.00 -14.41 -0.04
N LYS A 442 -30.82 -13.84 0.86
CA LYS A 442 -32.17 -13.36 0.55
C LYS A 442 -32.15 -12.27 -0.53
N GLY A 443 -31.27 -11.29 -0.39
CA GLY A 443 -31.09 -10.21 -1.35
C GLY A 443 -30.75 -10.71 -2.76
N VAL A 444 -29.90 -11.74 -2.89
CA VAL A 444 -29.55 -12.37 -4.17
C VAL A 444 -30.71 -13.21 -4.73
N LYS A 445 -31.31 -14.08 -3.91
CA LYS A 445 -32.40 -14.99 -4.33
C LYS A 445 -33.75 -14.29 -4.56
N GLY A 446 -33.92 -13.07 -4.07
CA GLY A 446 -35.15 -12.27 -4.24
C GLY A 446 -36.31 -12.75 -3.35
N ALA A 447 -35.99 -13.28 -2.16
CA ALA A 447 -36.95 -13.85 -1.20
C ALA A 447 -37.19 -12.95 0.01
#